data_AF-A0A918Y0D6-F1
#
_entry.id   AF-A0A918Y0D6-F1
#
_cell.length_a   1.000
_cell.length_b   1.000
_cell.length_c   1.000
_cell.angle_alpha   90.00
_cell.angle_beta   90.00
_cell.angle_gamma   90.00
#
_symmetry.space_group_name_H-M   'P 1'
#
loop_
_entity.id
_entity.type
_entity.pdbx_description
1 polymer ?
#
loop_
_entity_poly.entity_id
_entity_poly.type
_entity_poly.pdbx_seq_one_letter_code
_entity_poly.pdbx_strand_id
1 'polypeptide(L)'
;MSWDTTRSTSSAARVGAHEARQRLEHERNARLAQLRALKDTEGAGQEADDLLSAQRGAVGRALKEIEAAFARLEEGTYGLCRECSRPIPVERLEILPYASACVPCQQRAG
;
A
#
# COMPACT_ATOMS: atom_id res chain seq x y z
N MET A 1 -3.34 -39.89 12.82
CA MET A 1 -2.79 -39.10 11.68
C MET A 1 -3.37 -37.70 11.76
N SER A 2 -2.58 -36.70 12.18
CA SER A 2 -3.02 -35.29 12.26
C SER A 2 -1.78 -34.41 12.15
N TRP A 3 -1.29 -34.21 10.92
CA TRP A 3 -0.15 -33.32 10.62
C TRP A 3 -0.44 -32.32 9.49
N ASP A 4 -1.65 -32.33 8.92
CA ASP A 4 -1.99 -31.57 7.72
C ASP A 4 -2.64 -30.21 8.00
N THR A 5 -3.46 -30.07 9.04
CA THR A 5 -4.29 -28.87 9.22
C THR A 5 -3.47 -27.61 9.52
N THR A 6 -2.47 -27.69 10.40
CA THR A 6 -1.61 -26.55 10.78
C THR A 6 -0.59 -26.18 9.70
N ARG A 7 -0.15 -27.16 8.90
CA ARG A 7 0.81 -26.95 7.80
C ARG A 7 0.13 -26.30 6.58
N SER A 8 -1.10 -26.70 6.28
CA SER A 8 -1.88 -26.13 5.16
C SER A 8 -2.30 -24.68 5.39
N THR A 9 -2.77 -24.32 6.59
CA THR A 9 -3.11 -22.91 6.91
C THR A 9 -1.89 -22.00 6.89
N SER A 10 -0.76 -22.47 7.41
CA SER A 10 0.52 -21.75 7.35
C SER A 10 1.04 -21.59 5.91
N SER A 11 0.74 -22.53 5.01
CA SER A 11 1.11 -22.42 3.59
C SER A 11 0.24 -21.38 2.86
N ALA A 12 -1.08 -21.43 3.02
CA ALA A 12 -2.01 -20.49 2.40
C ALA A 12 -1.78 -19.04 2.86
N ALA A 13 -1.52 -18.82 4.16
CA ALA A 13 -1.18 -17.50 4.68
C ALA A 13 0.11 -16.93 4.09
N ARG A 14 1.12 -17.79 3.86
CA ARG A 14 2.39 -17.40 3.20
C ARG A 14 2.19 -17.02 1.73
N VAL A 15 1.33 -17.74 1.00
CA VAL A 15 0.97 -17.41 -0.39
C VAL A 15 0.25 -16.06 -0.46
N GLY A 16 -0.71 -15.81 0.43
CA GLY A 16 -1.39 -14.51 0.52
C GLY A 16 -0.45 -13.34 0.83
N ALA A 17 0.50 -13.53 1.75
CA ALA A 17 1.51 -12.52 2.06
C ALA A 17 2.50 -12.28 0.91
N HIS A 18 2.85 -13.31 0.15
CA HIS A 18 3.69 -13.19 -1.04
C HIS A 18 2.98 -12.40 -2.15
N GLU A 19 1.71 -12.72 -2.43
CA GLU A 19 0.92 -12.01 -3.43
C GLU A 19 0.71 -10.54 -3.04
N ALA A 20 0.39 -10.27 -1.76
CA ALA A 20 0.31 -8.91 -1.24
C ALA A 20 1.64 -8.15 -1.43
N ARG A 21 2.78 -8.79 -1.16
CA ARG A 21 4.11 -8.20 -1.39
C ARG A 21 4.31 -7.85 -2.87
N GLN A 22 3.98 -8.76 -3.79
CA GLN A 22 4.11 -8.51 -5.23
C GLN A 22 3.26 -7.32 -5.70
N ARG A 23 2.01 -7.22 -5.23
CA ARG A 23 1.13 -6.08 -5.53
C ARG A 23 1.70 -4.76 -5.00
N LEU A 24 2.24 -4.76 -3.78
CA LEU A 24 2.90 -3.58 -3.21
C LEU A 24 4.17 -3.18 -3.98
N GLU A 25 4.96 -4.14 -4.44
CA GLU A 25 6.14 -3.87 -5.26
C GLU A 25 5.77 -3.25 -6.61
N HIS A 26 4.72 -3.76 -7.25
CA HIS A 26 4.18 -3.19 -8.48
C HIS A 26 3.78 -1.72 -8.28
N GLU A 27 2.98 -1.44 -7.24
CA GLU A 27 2.59 -0.06 -6.91
C GLU A 27 3.79 0.83 -6.58
N ARG A 28 4.74 0.36 -5.76
CA ARG A 28 5.96 1.11 -5.43
C ARG A 28 6.73 1.51 -6.69
N ASN A 29 6.95 0.54 -7.58
CA ASN A 29 7.71 0.75 -8.81
C ASN A 29 6.99 1.75 -9.73
N ALA A 30 5.67 1.65 -9.86
CA ALA A 30 4.86 2.61 -10.61
C ALA A 30 4.96 4.03 -10.04
N ARG A 31 4.85 4.20 -8.71
CA ARG A 31 4.98 5.51 -8.05
C ARG A 31 6.39 6.09 -8.15
N LEU A 32 7.43 5.26 -8.08
CA LEU A 32 8.81 5.69 -8.28
C LEU A 32 9.04 6.15 -9.73
N ALA A 33 8.50 5.45 -10.73
CA ALA A 33 8.55 5.88 -12.12
C ALA A 33 7.82 7.21 -12.33
N GLN A 34 6.62 7.38 -11.75
CA GLN A 34 5.88 8.63 -11.76
C GLN A 34 6.68 9.78 -11.13
N LEU A 35 7.31 9.54 -9.97
CA LEU A 35 8.13 10.56 -9.28
C LEU A 35 9.34 10.98 -10.11
N ARG A 36 9.97 10.06 -10.84
CA ARG A 36 11.09 10.36 -11.74
C ARG A 36 10.62 11.27 -12.88
N ALA A 37 9.53 10.91 -13.55
CA ALA A 37 8.97 11.72 -14.63
C ALA A 37 8.62 13.16 -14.18
N LEU A 38 8.11 13.33 -12.96
CA LEU A 38 7.81 14.65 -12.39
C LEU A 38 9.04 15.51 -12.05
N LYS A 39 10.20 14.87 -11.80
CA LYS A 39 11.47 15.60 -11.57
C LYS A 39 12.11 16.03 -12.88
N ASP A 40 11.96 15.22 -13.93
CA ASP A 40 12.50 15.54 -15.25
C ASP A 40 11.76 16.73 -15.91
N THR A 41 10.56 17.07 -15.41
CA THR A 41 9.75 18.21 -15.89
C THR A 41 10.12 19.59 -15.29
N GLU A 42 11.27 19.70 -14.60
CA GLU A 42 11.77 20.97 -14.05
C GLU A 42 11.99 22.02 -15.15
N GLY A 43 11.38 23.22 -15.02
CA GLY A 43 11.64 24.37 -15.92
C GLY A 43 10.41 25.06 -16.57
N ALA A 44 9.18 24.75 -16.18
CA ALA A 44 7.95 25.24 -16.84
C ALA A 44 7.29 26.51 -16.22
N GLY A 45 8.00 27.31 -15.42
CA GLY A 45 7.50 28.56 -14.80
C GLY A 45 6.87 28.39 -13.40
N GLN A 46 6.54 29.52 -12.73
CA GLN A 46 6.19 29.55 -11.29
C GLN A 46 4.90 28.80 -10.94
N GLU A 47 3.83 28.96 -11.73
CA GLU A 47 2.54 28.28 -11.49
C GLU A 47 2.62 26.76 -11.76
N ALA A 48 3.44 26.37 -12.74
CA ALA A 48 3.73 24.97 -13.01
C ALA A 48 4.50 24.33 -11.85
N ASP A 49 5.40 25.08 -11.19
CA ASP A 49 6.20 24.58 -10.07
C ASP A 49 5.35 24.19 -8.84
N ASP A 50 4.38 25.01 -8.46
CA ASP A 50 3.48 24.71 -7.33
C ASP A 50 2.65 23.45 -7.58
N LEU A 51 2.09 23.31 -8.79
CA LEU A 51 1.33 22.12 -9.19
C LEU A 51 2.21 20.87 -9.20
N LEU A 52 3.44 20.97 -9.73
CA LEU A 52 4.41 19.87 -9.74
C LEU A 52 4.83 19.48 -8.32
N SER A 53 5.03 20.46 -7.44
CA SER A 53 5.34 20.25 -6.03
C SER A 53 4.21 19.50 -5.31
N ALA A 54 2.95 19.92 -5.51
CA ALA A 54 1.79 19.24 -4.93
C ALA A 54 1.67 17.78 -5.40
N GLN A 55 1.89 17.53 -6.70
CA GLN A 55 1.89 16.19 -7.27
C GLN A 55 3.02 15.32 -6.70
N ARG A 56 4.25 15.84 -6.64
CA ARG A 56 5.39 15.15 -6.01
C ARG A 56 5.10 14.82 -4.55
N GLY A 57 4.50 15.74 -3.82
CA GLY A 57 4.05 15.53 -2.44
C GLY A 57 3.03 14.41 -2.31
N ALA A 58 2.05 14.34 -3.22
CA ALA A 58 1.05 13.27 -3.24
C ALA A 58 1.69 11.90 -3.51
N VAL A 59 2.60 11.81 -4.49
CA VAL A 59 3.35 10.58 -4.78
C VAL A 59 4.21 10.16 -3.60
N GLY A 60 4.88 11.12 -2.94
CA GLY A 60 5.67 10.87 -1.74
C GLY A 60 4.85 10.33 -0.58
N ARG A 61 3.61 10.82 -0.38
CA ARG A 61 2.69 10.27 0.64
C ARG A 61 2.30 8.83 0.30
N ALA A 62 1.94 8.54 -0.95
CA ALA A 62 1.60 7.18 -1.37
C ALA A 62 2.78 6.20 -1.18
N LEU A 63 4.01 6.61 -1.50
CA LEU A 63 5.21 5.80 -1.26
C LEU A 63 5.39 5.46 0.23
N LYS A 64 5.17 6.43 1.14
CA LYS A 64 5.21 6.18 2.59
C LYS A 64 4.14 5.18 3.03
N GLU A 65 2.94 5.24 2.46
CA GLU A 65 1.87 4.28 2.78
C GLU A 65 2.22 2.87 2.30
N ILE A 66 2.86 2.76 1.13
CA ILE A 66 3.36 1.49 0.58
C ILE A 66 4.48 0.91 1.46
N GLU A 67 5.44 1.73 1.88
CA GLU A 67 6.50 1.34 2.83
C GLU A 67 5.90 0.83 4.15
N ALA A 68 4.92 1.55 4.70
CA ALA A 68 4.22 1.12 5.90
C ALA A 68 3.45 -0.20 5.69
N ALA A 69 2.98 -0.48 4.47
CA ALA A 69 2.31 -1.75 4.16
C ALA A 69 3.30 -2.92 4.09
N PHE A 70 4.53 -2.71 3.59
CA PHE A 70 5.59 -3.71 3.68
C PHE A 70 5.95 -4.03 5.14
N ALA A 71 6.07 -3.01 6.00
CA ALA A 71 6.30 -3.23 7.43
C ALA A 71 5.20 -4.08 8.07
N ARG A 72 3.92 -3.82 7.74
CA ARG A 72 2.79 -4.65 8.20
C ARG A 72 2.86 -6.10 7.72
N LEU A 73 3.41 -6.37 6.52
CA LEU A 73 3.63 -7.75 6.07
C LEU A 73 4.71 -8.46 6.89
N GLU A 74 5.77 -7.75 7.27
CA GLU A 74 6.85 -8.28 8.11
C GLU A 74 6.38 -8.53 9.54
N GLU A 75 5.53 -7.65 10.07
CA GLU A 75 4.90 -7.78 11.39
C GLU A 75 3.74 -8.80 11.42
N GLY A 76 3.28 -9.29 10.25
CA GLY A 76 2.13 -10.18 10.14
C GLY A 76 0.77 -9.51 10.42
N THR A 77 0.72 -8.17 10.40
CA THR A 77 -0.48 -7.35 10.65
C THR A 77 -1.14 -6.82 9.37
N TYR A 78 -0.60 -7.16 8.20
CA TYR A 78 -1.16 -6.77 6.92
C TYR A 78 -2.60 -7.26 6.74
N GLY A 79 -3.46 -6.39 6.22
CA GLY A 79 -4.88 -6.65 6.08
C GLY A 79 -5.72 -6.35 7.33
N LEU A 80 -5.12 -5.85 8.42
CA LEU A 80 -5.85 -5.34 9.58
C LEU A 80 -5.93 -3.81 9.55
N CYS A 81 -7.11 -3.29 9.88
CA CYS A 81 -7.35 -1.85 9.99
C CYS A 81 -6.59 -1.28 11.20
N ARG A 82 -5.76 -0.25 10.99
CA ARG A 82 -4.99 0.38 12.08
C ARG A 82 -5.84 1.05 13.16
N GLU A 83 -7.07 1.43 12.82
CA GLU A 83 -7.98 2.18 13.72
C GLU A 83 -8.86 1.28 14.59
N CYS A 84 -9.32 0.15 14.04
CA CYS A 84 -10.28 -0.72 14.76
C CYS A 84 -9.87 -2.20 14.79
N SER A 85 -8.68 -2.53 14.28
CA SER A 85 -8.11 -3.87 14.24
C SER A 85 -8.93 -4.94 13.52
N ARG A 86 -10.02 -4.56 12.84
CA ARG A 86 -10.84 -5.45 12.02
C ARG A 86 -10.18 -5.70 10.66
N PRO A 87 -10.45 -6.85 10.02
CA PRO A 87 -9.98 -7.12 8.66
C PRO A 87 -10.41 -6.03 7.67
N ILE A 88 -9.48 -5.63 6.81
CA ILE A 88 -9.75 -4.82 5.62
C ILE A 88 -10.29 -5.77 4.55
N PRO A 89 -11.41 -5.44 3.88
CA PRO A 89 -11.95 -6.27 2.80
C PRO A 89 -10.90 -6.58 1.73
N VAL A 90 -10.87 -7.82 1.23
CA VAL A 90 -9.88 -8.28 0.25
C VAL A 90 -10.01 -7.49 -1.05
N GLU A 91 -11.23 -7.21 -1.48
CA GLU A 91 -11.56 -6.42 -2.67
C GLU A 91 -10.95 -5.02 -2.60
N ARG A 92 -10.85 -4.47 -1.38
CA ARG A 92 -10.18 -3.18 -1.15
C ARG A 92 -8.67 -3.29 -1.26
N LEU A 93 -8.07 -4.37 -0.76
CA LEU A 93 -6.62 -4.62 -0.86
C LEU A 93 -6.21 -5.04 -2.29
N GLU A 94 -7.13 -5.55 -3.08
CA GLU A 94 -6.94 -5.79 -4.52
C GLU A 94 -6.84 -4.48 -5.30
N ILE A 95 -7.69 -3.50 -4.98
CA ILE A 95 -7.68 -2.18 -5.62
C ILE A 95 -6.59 -1.27 -5.05
N LEU A 96 -6.43 -1.29 -3.72
CA LEU A 96 -5.53 -0.41 -2.96
C LEU A 96 -4.70 -1.25 -1.97
N PRO A 97 -3.62 -1.91 -2.43
CA PRO A 97 -2.87 -2.88 -1.63
C PRO A 97 -2.15 -2.26 -0.42
N TYR A 98 -1.94 -0.94 -0.40
CA TYR A 98 -1.34 -0.23 0.72
C TYR A 98 -2.35 0.34 1.73
N ALA A 99 -3.65 0.05 1.55
CA ALA A 99 -4.69 0.51 2.47
C ALA A 99 -4.36 0.17 3.93
N SER A 100 -4.46 1.18 4.81
CA SER A 100 -4.17 1.07 6.24
C SER A 100 -5.43 1.07 7.11
N ALA A 101 -6.57 1.44 6.54
CA ALA A 101 -7.86 1.51 7.22
C ALA A 101 -8.99 0.87 6.38
N CYS A 102 -9.98 0.32 7.07
CA CYS A 102 -11.23 -0.13 6.47
C CYS A 102 -12.10 1.06 6.04
N VAL A 103 -13.04 0.84 5.11
CA VAL A 103 -13.92 1.89 4.56
C VAL A 103 -14.62 2.70 5.65
N PRO A 104 -15.25 2.08 6.68
CA PRO A 104 -15.91 2.84 7.74
C PRO A 104 -14.95 3.71 8.58
N CYS A 105 -13.68 3.32 8.72
CA CYS A 105 -12.70 4.14 9.44
C CYS A 105 -12.16 5.27 8.58
N GLN A 106 -11.95 5.02 7.29
CA GLN A 106 -11.52 6.06 6.36
C GLN A 106 -12.55 7.18 6.24
N GLN A 107 -13.84 6.84 6.20
CA GLN A 107 -14.95 7.82 6.09
C GLN A 107 -15.12 8.72 7.32
N ARG A 108 -14.56 8.36 8.48
CA ARG A 108 -14.63 9.21 9.70
C ARG A 108 -13.47 10.19 9.81
N ALA A 109 -12.39 9.96 9.07
CA ALA A 109 -11.14 10.70 9.19
C ALA A 109 -10.97 11.77 8.11
N GLY A 110 -11.87 11.82 7.12
CA GLY A 110 -11.95 12.86 6.09
C GLY A 110 -13.19 13.72 6.30
#